data_AF-A0A1G6ZF55-F1
#
_entry.id   AF-A0A1G6ZF55-F1
#
_cell.length_a   1.000
_cell.length_b   1.000
_cell.length_c   1.000
_cell.angle_alpha   90.00
_cell.angle_beta   90.00
_cell.angle_gamma   90.00
#
_symmetry.space_group_name_H-M   'P 1'
#
loop_
_entity.id
_entity.type
_entity.pdbx_description
1 polymer ?
#
loop_
_entity_poly.entity_id
_entity_poly.type
_entity_poly.pdbx_seq_one_letter_code
_entity_poly.pdbx_strand_id
1 'polypeptide(L)'
;MFYKLSRLGIAEIRTQSKNSQHGGSSLFKSWKGLLIKKEASKSKDIIKKMESDAMKKIEKDNQKKEYQLRKFKIRNKIMNFFSLKSSRKFCAFYTVTFPLNIPDEIAYKLLNTWLTRCRKLQGLKSYLWVAERQKNGTLHFHLITNNYMNIREVNEYMKIALKNAKKKDLLYCEDKVLEKYNGVDVDNLYHSKRHKKKNKRLSKIEAQRKLMYYLSKYVTKNETKSKKLPWHCSRDISALFISVNYSEYSENEIFKLVSDNPEAVKSFHNEYFSFHYFLFTPEEKYFVSLNEINEKVYQYYNQN
;
A
#
# COMPACT_ATOMS: atom_id res chain seq x y z
N MET A 1 13.03 -17.32 -22.08
CA MET A 1 11.66 -17.04 -21.57
C MET A 1 11.78 -16.01 -20.45
N PHE A 2 10.72 -15.58 -19.76
CA PHE A 2 10.89 -14.66 -18.63
C PHE A 2 9.90 -14.92 -17.51
N TYR A 3 10.42 -15.06 -16.29
CA TYR A 3 9.60 -15.30 -15.11
C TYR A 3 9.58 -14.07 -14.21
N LYS A 4 8.37 -13.59 -13.93
CA LYS A 4 8.10 -12.53 -12.96
C LYS A 4 7.51 -13.15 -11.70
N LEU A 5 8.32 -13.25 -10.66
CA LEU A 5 7.89 -13.74 -9.35
C LEU A 5 7.46 -12.56 -8.47
N SER A 6 6.28 -12.68 -7.87
CA SER A 6 5.80 -11.83 -6.79
C SER A 6 5.51 -12.68 -5.55
N ARG A 7 5.29 -12.04 -4.40
CA ARG A 7 4.92 -12.75 -3.17
C ARG A 7 3.54 -13.43 -3.23
N LEU A 8 2.77 -13.18 -4.29
CA LEU A 8 1.44 -13.76 -4.51
C LEU A 8 1.40 -14.84 -5.62
N GLY A 9 2.51 -15.06 -6.34
CA GLY A 9 2.52 -15.94 -7.50
C GLY A 9 3.51 -15.52 -8.58
N ILE A 10 3.54 -16.31 -9.65
CA ILE A 10 4.47 -16.19 -10.77
C ILE A 10 3.70 -15.92 -12.06
N ALA A 11 4.27 -15.06 -12.90
CA ALA A 11 3.88 -14.94 -14.30
C ALA A 11 5.05 -15.34 -15.19
N GLU A 12 4.85 -16.35 -16.03
CA GLU A 12 5.72 -16.70 -17.14
C GLU A 12 5.29 -15.90 -18.38
N ILE A 13 6.23 -15.17 -18.98
CA ILE A 13 5.99 -14.34 -20.15
C ILE A 13 6.86 -14.89 -21.28
N ARG A 14 6.22 -15.25 -22.39
CA ARG A 14 6.88 -15.93 -23.51
C ARG A 14 7.72 -14.98 -24.38
N THR A 15 7.46 -13.68 -24.33
CA THR A 15 8.19 -12.67 -25.09
C THR A 15 9.28 -11.99 -24.25
N GLN A 16 10.50 -11.92 -24.80
CA GLN A 16 11.59 -11.16 -24.19
C GLN A 16 11.24 -9.67 -24.20
N SER A 17 10.97 -9.10 -23.04
CA SER A 17 11.04 -7.66 -22.85
C SER A 17 12.30 -7.33 -22.06
N LYS A 18 13.19 -6.50 -22.63
CA LYS A 18 14.38 -5.97 -21.93
C LYS A 18 13.93 -5.04 -20.80
N ASN A 19 13.46 -5.62 -19.71
CA ASN A 19 12.92 -4.90 -18.56
C ASN A 19 13.87 -4.98 -17.37
N SER A 20 13.71 -4.04 -16.42
CA SER A 20 14.49 -3.98 -15.18
C SER A 20 14.44 -5.30 -14.41
N GLN A 21 15.47 -5.63 -13.64
CA GLN A 21 15.56 -6.85 -12.81
C GLN A 21 14.46 -6.93 -11.73
N HIS A 22 13.89 -5.80 -11.34
CA HIS A 22 12.75 -5.76 -10.43
C HIS A 22 11.62 -4.90 -11.01
N GLY A 23 10.38 -5.25 -10.69
CA GLY A 23 9.18 -4.63 -11.24
C GLY A 23 8.36 -3.78 -10.26
N GLY A 24 7.61 -2.82 -10.79
CA GLY A 24 6.53 -2.09 -10.10
C GLY A 24 6.91 -0.98 -9.12
N SER A 25 8.19 -0.59 -9.07
CA SER A 25 8.60 0.68 -8.47
C SER A 25 8.08 1.85 -9.30
N SER A 26 7.54 2.88 -8.63
CA SER A 26 7.14 4.13 -9.30
C SER A 26 8.34 4.94 -9.76
N LEU A 27 9.40 5.03 -8.95
CA LEU A 27 10.52 5.95 -9.16
C LEU A 27 11.81 5.29 -9.64
N PHE A 28 12.04 4.00 -9.36
CA PHE A 28 13.33 3.36 -9.63
C PHE A 28 13.24 2.26 -10.69
N LYS A 29 14.35 2.04 -11.36
CA LYS A 29 14.71 0.80 -12.05
C LYS A 29 15.82 0.13 -11.26
N SER A 30 16.00 -1.17 -11.46
CA SER A 30 17.14 -1.88 -10.91
C SER A 30 17.75 -2.81 -11.94
N TRP A 31 19.07 -2.91 -11.89
CA TRP A 31 19.86 -3.74 -12.79
C TRP A 31 21.11 -4.21 -12.06
N LYS A 32 21.36 -5.52 -12.03
CA LYS A 32 22.51 -6.12 -11.33
C LYS A 32 22.67 -5.61 -9.89
N GLY A 33 21.56 -5.50 -9.15
CA GLY A 33 21.55 -5.01 -7.76
C GLY A 33 21.77 -3.50 -7.56
N LEU A 34 21.98 -2.74 -8.64
CA LEU A 34 22.11 -1.28 -8.62
C LEU A 34 20.73 -0.63 -8.73
N LEU A 35 20.53 0.45 -7.97
CA LEU A 35 19.29 1.23 -7.96
C LEU A 35 19.47 2.45 -8.85
N ILE A 36 18.68 2.54 -9.93
CA ILE A 36 18.75 3.64 -10.90
C ILE A 36 17.47 4.45 -10.79
N LYS A 37 17.58 5.75 -10.46
CA LYS A 37 16.43 6.65 -10.45
C LYS A 37 15.93 6.82 -11.88
N LYS A 38 14.64 6.65 -12.11
CA LYS A 38 14.04 7.00 -13.40
C LYS A 38 14.22 8.49 -13.57
N GLU A 39 14.97 8.89 -14.59
CA GLU A 39 14.97 10.28 -15.00
C GLU A 39 13.53 10.65 -15.31
N ALA A 40 13.04 11.73 -14.69
CA ALA A 40 11.86 12.38 -15.21
C ALA A 40 12.21 12.72 -16.65
N SER A 41 11.40 12.26 -17.61
CA SER A 41 11.55 12.63 -19.02
C SER A 41 11.79 14.14 -19.06
N LYS A 42 13.05 14.54 -19.31
CA LYS A 42 13.41 15.91 -19.64
C LYS A 42 12.94 16.10 -21.08
N SER A 43 11.62 16.09 -21.28
CA SER A 43 11.06 16.52 -22.56
C SER A 43 11.32 18.01 -22.65
N LYS A 44 12.16 18.38 -23.60
CA LYS A 44 12.29 19.73 -24.16
C LYS A 44 10.87 20.30 -24.37
N ASP A 45 10.69 21.58 -24.03
CA ASP A 45 9.43 22.34 -23.91
C ASP A 45 8.55 22.04 -22.68
N ILE A 46 9.01 22.52 -21.52
CA ILE A 46 8.19 22.67 -20.30
C ILE A 46 6.89 23.44 -20.61
N ILE A 47 6.95 24.46 -21.49
CA ILE A 47 5.82 25.29 -21.87
C ILE A 47 4.77 24.49 -22.64
N LYS A 48 5.14 23.78 -23.73
CA LYS A 48 4.18 22.92 -24.47
C LYS A 48 3.58 21.82 -23.60
N LYS A 49 4.35 21.30 -22.64
CA LYS A 49 3.84 20.33 -21.67
C LYS A 49 2.83 20.97 -20.70
N MET A 50 3.11 22.17 -20.21
CA MET A 50 2.19 22.92 -19.33
C MET A 50 0.90 23.32 -20.07
N GLU A 51 1.00 23.76 -21.33
CA GLU A 51 -0.15 24.07 -22.19
C GLU A 51 -0.98 22.81 -22.47
N SER A 52 -0.33 21.70 -22.83
CA SER A 52 -1.00 20.40 -23.01
C SER A 52 -1.67 19.91 -21.72
N ASP A 53 -1.01 20.04 -20.57
CA ASP A 53 -1.55 19.62 -19.27
C ASP A 53 -2.70 20.54 -18.83
N ALA A 54 -2.66 21.83 -19.15
CA ALA A 54 -3.75 22.78 -18.90
C ALA A 54 -4.98 22.47 -19.78
N MET A 55 -4.80 22.25 -21.09
CA MET A 55 -5.90 21.86 -21.99
C MET A 55 -6.50 20.51 -21.58
N LYS A 56 -5.66 19.51 -21.25
CA LYS A 56 -6.12 18.22 -20.71
C LYS A 56 -6.82 18.32 -19.36
N LYS A 57 -6.48 19.33 -18.54
CA LYS A 57 -7.14 19.58 -17.26
C LYS A 57 -8.54 20.13 -17.45
N ILE A 58 -8.72 21.05 -18.41
CA ILE A 58 -10.02 21.59 -18.80
C ILE A 58 -10.93 20.47 -19.36
N GLU A 59 -10.41 19.61 -20.25
CA GLU A 59 -11.16 18.44 -20.74
C GLU A 59 -11.46 17.40 -19.64
N LYS A 60 -10.52 17.18 -18.70
CA LYS A 60 -10.71 16.22 -17.60
C LYS A 60 -11.65 16.69 -16.50
N ASP A 61 -11.77 17.99 -16.26
CA ASP A 61 -12.71 18.51 -15.26
C ASP A 61 -14.16 18.22 -15.66
N ASN A 62 -14.43 17.99 -16.95
CA ASN A 62 -15.74 17.55 -17.46
C ASN A 62 -15.99 16.03 -17.35
N GLN A 63 -14.96 15.20 -17.16
CA GLN A 63 -15.12 13.75 -16.96
C GLN A 63 -14.92 13.37 -15.50
N LYS A 64 -15.98 12.89 -14.83
CA LYS A 64 -15.90 12.35 -13.47
C LYS A 64 -14.89 11.20 -13.43
N LYS A 65 -13.68 11.48 -12.94
CA LYS A 65 -12.59 10.51 -12.86
C LYS A 65 -12.93 9.38 -11.89
N GLU A 66 -13.14 8.19 -12.42
CA GLU A 66 -13.25 6.97 -11.62
C GLU A 66 -11.86 6.41 -11.32
N TYR A 67 -11.65 6.02 -10.06
CA TYR A 67 -10.44 5.36 -9.60
C TYR A 67 -10.68 3.86 -9.45
N GLN A 68 -9.82 3.06 -10.07
CA GLN A 68 -9.87 1.62 -9.94
C GLN A 68 -8.96 1.10 -8.81
N LEU A 69 -9.50 0.26 -7.95
CA LEU A 69 -8.72 -0.40 -6.89
C LEU A 69 -7.85 -1.53 -7.49
N ARG A 70 -6.54 -1.29 -7.62
CA ARG A 70 -5.58 -2.29 -8.09
C ARG A 70 -5.19 -3.28 -6.97
N LYS A 71 -6.12 -4.18 -6.61
CA LYS A 71 -6.01 -5.11 -5.46
C LYS A 71 -4.66 -5.85 -5.39
N PHE A 72 -4.18 -6.39 -6.52
CA PHE A 72 -2.89 -7.08 -6.62
C PHE A 72 -1.69 -6.17 -6.28
N LYS A 73 -1.69 -4.94 -6.79
CA LYS A 73 -0.62 -3.97 -6.53
C LYS A 73 -0.56 -3.61 -5.06
N ILE A 74 -1.71 -3.36 -4.44
CA ILE A 74 -1.83 -3.00 -3.02
C ILE A 74 -1.31 -4.12 -2.14
N ARG A 75 -1.78 -5.35 -2.35
CA ARG A 75 -1.33 -6.53 -1.60
C ARG A 75 0.18 -6.69 -1.67
N ASN A 76 0.75 -6.68 -2.88
CA ASN A 76 2.20 -6.81 -3.01
C ASN A 76 2.96 -5.65 -2.37
N LYS A 77 2.47 -4.41 -2.46
CA LYS A 77 3.10 -3.26 -1.81
C LYS A 77 3.15 -3.44 -0.30
N ILE A 78 2.07 -3.91 0.29
CA ILE A 78 2.01 -4.09 1.74
C ILE A 78 2.89 -5.26 2.18
N MET A 79 2.94 -6.35 1.40
CA MET A 79 3.83 -7.48 1.67
C MET A 79 5.31 -7.08 1.61
N ASN A 80 5.69 -6.29 0.60
CA ASN A 80 7.05 -5.76 0.50
C ASN A 80 7.35 -4.68 1.55
N PHE A 81 6.35 -3.91 1.97
CA PHE A 81 6.51 -2.99 3.09
C PHE A 81 6.73 -3.74 4.41
N PHE A 82 5.99 -4.82 4.64
CA PHE A 82 6.13 -5.66 5.83
C PHE A 82 7.45 -6.44 5.85
N SER A 83 8.02 -6.77 4.69
CA SER A 83 9.30 -7.49 4.61
C SER A 83 10.51 -6.63 5.00
N LEU A 84 10.35 -5.30 5.08
CA LEU A 84 11.42 -4.38 5.48
C LEU A 84 11.89 -4.61 6.93
N LYS A 85 13.18 -4.41 7.21
CA LYS A 85 13.81 -4.54 8.53
C LYS A 85 13.14 -3.65 9.57
N SER A 86 12.77 -2.42 9.21
CA SER A 86 12.05 -1.49 10.09
C SER A 86 10.67 -2.03 10.48
N SER A 87 9.91 -2.55 9.50
CA SER A 87 8.59 -3.16 9.72
C SER A 87 8.63 -4.46 10.52
N ARG A 88 9.78 -5.16 10.56
CA ARG A 88 10.00 -6.32 11.43
C ARG A 88 10.09 -5.95 12.91
N LYS A 89 10.59 -4.75 13.21
CA LYS A 89 10.69 -4.24 14.59
C LYS A 89 9.31 -3.83 15.10
N PHE A 90 8.62 -3.01 14.32
CA PHE A 90 7.30 -2.50 14.63
C PHE A 90 6.48 -2.33 13.36
N CYS A 91 5.22 -2.77 13.40
CA CYS A 91 4.24 -2.48 12.37
C CYS A 91 2.85 -2.50 13.00
N ALA A 92 2.02 -1.51 12.68
CA ALA A 92 0.71 -1.36 13.27
C ALA A 92 -0.33 -0.97 12.21
N PHE A 93 -1.57 -1.40 12.46
CA PHE A 93 -2.74 -0.94 11.77
C PHE A 93 -3.41 0.15 12.55
N TYR A 94 -3.69 1.27 11.88
CA TYR A 94 -4.52 2.34 12.38
C TYR A 94 -5.84 2.31 11.61
N THR A 95 -6.96 2.37 12.31
CA THR A 95 -8.29 2.55 11.71
C THR A 95 -8.78 3.94 12.08
N VAL A 96 -9.08 4.76 11.08
CA VAL A 96 -9.66 6.10 11.25
C VAL A 96 -11.14 6.04 10.92
N THR A 97 -11.95 6.24 11.95
CA THR A 97 -13.42 6.24 11.92
C THR A 97 -13.93 7.66 12.07
N PHE A 98 -14.97 8.01 11.30
CA PHE A 98 -15.62 9.31 11.38
C PHE A 98 -16.98 9.20 12.09
N PRO A 99 -17.48 10.30 12.66
CA PRO A 99 -18.89 10.43 13.00
C PRO A 99 -19.81 10.09 11.82
N LEU A 100 -21.06 9.73 12.13
CA LEU A 100 -22.07 9.43 11.12
C LEU A 100 -22.31 10.63 10.19
N ASN A 101 -22.73 10.36 8.96
CA ASN A 101 -23.15 11.35 7.96
C ASN A 101 -22.07 12.35 7.52
N ILE A 102 -20.78 12.08 7.76
CA ILE A 102 -19.71 12.88 7.18
C ILE A 102 -19.63 12.61 5.67
N PRO A 103 -19.75 13.64 4.80
CA PRO A 103 -19.60 13.46 3.37
C PRO A 103 -18.19 12.99 3.00
N ASP A 104 -18.07 12.10 2.01
CA ASP A 104 -16.79 11.53 1.56
C ASP A 104 -15.72 12.60 1.33
N GLU A 105 -16.09 13.68 0.64
CA GLU A 105 -15.14 14.76 0.31
C GLU A 105 -14.52 15.38 1.55
N ILE A 106 -15.32 15.52 2.60
CA ILE A 106 -14.88 16.05 3.89
C ILE A 106 -14.06 15.00 4.62
N ALA A 107 -14.43 13.72 4.60
CA ALA A 107 -13.65 12.63 5.17
C ALA A 107 -12.23 12.55 4.59
N TYR A 108 -12.06 12.71 3.26
CA TYR A 108 -10.74 12.77 2.63
C TYR A 108 -9.94 14.03 3.05
N LYS A 109 -10.58 15.20 3.14
CA LYS A 109 -9.93 16.45 3.60
C LYS A 109 -9.47 16.31 5.06
N LEU A 110 -10.30 15.74 5.93
CA LEU A 110 -10.00 15.47 7.33
C LEU A 110 -8.84 14.47 7.45
N LEU A 111 -8.88 13.35 6.70
CA LEU A 111 -7.77 12.40 6.66
C LEU A 111 -6.46 13.07 6.25
N ASN A 112 -6.46 13.90 5.21
CA ASN A 112 -5.23 14.58 4.77
C ASN A 112 -4.70 15.57 5.82
N THR A 113 -5.60 16.29 6.51
CA THR A 113 -5.24 17.19 7.62
C THR A 113 -4.62 16.40 8.77
N TRP A 114 -5.24 15.29 9.15
CA TRP A 114 -4.75 14.38 10.17
C TRP A 114 -3.39 13.76 9.82
N LEU A 115 -3.24 13.21 8.61
CA LEU A 115 -1.97 12.69 8.12
C LEU A 115 -0.88 13.76 8.12
N THR A 116 -1.21 15.01 7.75
CA THR A 116 -0.24 16.12 7.75
C THR A 116 0.26 16.41 9.17
N ARG A 117 -0.62 16.43 10.17
CA ARG A 117 -0.22 16.58 11.57
C ARG A 117 0.61 15.39 12.06
N CYS A 118 0.21 14.17 11.74
CA CYS A 118 0.97 12.96 12.11
C CYS A 118 2.39 12.97 11.52
N ARG A 119 2.57 13.43 10.27
CA ARG A 119 3.90 13.59 9.65
C ARG A 119 4.75 14.62 10.39
N LYS A 120 4.16 15.78 10.71
CA LYS A 120 4.88 16.90 11.35
C LYS A 120 5.22 16.64 12.82
N LEU A 121 4.31 16.01 13.56
CA LEU A 121 4.37 15.96 15.04
C LEU A 121 4.56 14.56 15.62
N GLN A 122 4.38 13.49 14.83
CA GLN A 122 4.53 12.09 15.30
C GLN A 122 5.52 11.29 14.45
N GLY A 123 6.25 11.95 13.54
CA GLY A 123 7.25 11.29 12.71
C GLY A 123 6.69 10.23 11.75
N LEU A 124 5.42 10.34 11.34
CA LEU A 124 4.86 9.48 10.30
C LEU A 124 5.64 9.71 8.99
N LYS A 125 6.39 8.70 8.52
CA LYS A 125 7.15 8.76 7.27
C LYS A 125 6.59 7.76 6.25
N SER A 126 6.40 6.53 6.69
CA SER A 126 6.11 5.36 5.86
C SER A 126 4.71 4.83 6.16
N TYR A 127 3.80 4.97 5.21
CA TYR A 127 2.43 4.48 5.39
C TYR A 127 1.76 4.09 4.08
N LEU A 128 0.75 3.25 4.19
CA LEU A 128 -0.21 2.97 3.14
C LEU A 128 -1.59 2.92 3.77
N TRP A 129 -2.59 3.52 3.13
CA TRP A 129 -3.97 3.41 3.56
C TRP A 129 -4.91 2.95 2.45
N VAL A 130 -6.01 2.31 2.85
CA VAL A 130 -7.12 1.89 2.01
C VAL A 130 -8.41 2.45 2.60
N ALA A 131 -9.27 3.03 1.77
CA ALA A 131 -10.59 3.48 2.18
C ALA A 131 -11.58 2.29 2.14
N GLU A 132 -12.40 2.08 3.16
CA GLU A 132 -13.47 1.06 3.22
C GLU A 132 -14.80 1.77 3.48
N ARG A 133 -15.85 1.44 2.71
CA ARG A 133 -17.22 1.86 3.04
C ARG A 133 -17.79 0.94 4.12
N GLN A 134 -18.22 1.51 5.26
CA GLN A 134 -18.94 0.74 6.28
C GLN A 134 -20.40 0.46 5.90
N LYS A 135 -21.03 -0.48 6.61
CA LYS A 135 -22.47 -0.81 6.44
C LYS A 135 -23.39 0.40 6.65
N ASN A 136 -22.99 1.36 7.49
CA ASN A 136 -23.74 2.60 7.75
C ASN A 136 -23.47 3.73 6.73
N GLY A 137 -22.77 3.44 5.64
CA GLY A 137 -22.42 4.43 4.61
C GLY A 137 -21.19 5.30 4.92
N THR A 138 -20.70 5.29 6.15
CA THR A 138 -19.55 6.12 6.57
C THR A 138 -18.25 5.55 6.01
N LEU A 139 -17.34 6.42 5.57
CA LEU A 139 -16.04 6.00 5.06
C LEU A 139 -15.08 5.71 6.21
N HIS A 140 -14.34 4.61 6.16
CA HIS A 140 -13.27 4.26 7.09
C HIS A 140 -11.94 4.26 6.35
N PHE A 141 -10.86 4.64 7.04
CA PHE A 141 -9.51 4.46 6.49
C PHE A 141 -8.72 3.48 7.31
N HIS A 142 -8.19 2.45 6.66
CA HIS A 142 -7.27 1.48 7.23
C HIS A 142 -5.87 1.83 6.79
N LEU A 143 -5.03 2.24 7.72
CA LEU A 143 -3.65 2.63 7.50
C LEU A 143 -2.71 1.59 8.11
N ILE A 144 -1.67 1.23 7.39
CA ILE A 144 -0.53 0.46 7.91
C ILE A 144 0.71 1.35 7.93
N THR A 145 1.46 1.29 9.02
CA THR A 145 2.73 2.01 9.19
C THR A 145 3.69 1.24 10.09
N ASN A 146 4.98 1.50 9.92
CA ASN A 146 6.05 1.07 10.82
C ASN A 146 6.57 2.23 11.71
N ASN A 147 5.87 3.38 11.71
CA ASN A 147 6.13 4.48 12.62
C ASN A 147 5.17 4.38 13.81
N TYR A 148 5.72 4.31 15.02
CA TYR A 148 4.92 4.40 16.22
C TYR A 148 4.37 5.82 16.36
N MET A 149 3.07 5.93 16.62
CA MET A 149 2.40 7.19 16.95
C MET A 149 1.56 7.00 18.21
N ASN A 150 1.61 7.97 19.12
CA ASN A 150 0.82 7.92 20.34
C ASN A 150 -0.66 8.02 20.00
N ILE A 151 -1.46 7.03 20.44
CA ILE A 151 -2.87 6.94 20.08
C ILE A 151 -3.72 8.10 20.62
N ARG A 152 -3.35 8.65 21.79
CA ARG A 152 -4.05 9.79 22.39
C ARG A 152 -3.81 11.05 21.56
N GLU A 153 -2.56 11.30 21.20
CA GLU A 153 -2.16 12.44 20.36
C GLU A 153 -2.83 12.40 18.98
N VAL A 154 -2.80 11.25 18.30
CA VAL A 154 -3.41 11.15 16.97
C VAL A 154 -4.94 11.22 17.00
N ASN A 155 -5.59 10.77 18.07
CA ASN A 155 -7.03 11.03 18.26
C ASN A 155 -7.30 12.52 18.43
N GLU A 156 -6.51 13.21 19.25
CA GLU A 156 -6.66 14.65 19.46
C GLU A 156 -6.45 15.44 18.17
N TYR A 157 -5.48 15.07 17.32
CA TYR A 157 -5.30 15.71 16.01
C TYR A 157 -6.53 15.60 15.10
N MET A 158 -7.23 14.46 15.13
CA MET A 158 -8.45 14.26 14.34
C MET A 158 -9.62 15.01 14.97
N LYS A 159 -9.76 14.99 16.29
CA LYS A 159 -10.74 15.79 17.03
C LYS A 159 -10.63 17.27 16.70
N ILE A 160 -9.41 17.83 16.72
CA ILE A 160 -9.16 19.22 16.32
C ILE A 160 -9.52 19.44 14.84
N ALA A 161 -9.21 18.50 13.95
CA ALA A 161 -9.58 18.62 12.54
C ALA A 161 -11.10 18.65 12.34
N LEU A 162 -11.85 17.81 13.06
CA LEU A 162 -13.31 17.78 13.06
C LEU A 162 -13.91 19.08 13.60
N LYS A 163 -13.42 19.57 14.75
CA LYS A 163 -13.84 20.86 15.33
C LYS A 163 -13.62 22.03 14.36
N ASN A 164 -12.47 22.06 13.69
CA ASN A 164 -12.16 23.08 12.70
C ASN A 164 -13.06 22.99 11.46
N ALA A 165 -13.44 21.78 11.02
CA ALA A 165 -14.36 21.60 9.91
C ALA A 165 -15.79 22.02 10.28
N LYS A 166 -16.25 21.69 11.50
CA LYS A 166 -17.54 22.16 12.04
C LYS A 166 -17.58 23.70 12.14
N LYS A 167 -16.54 24.34 12.68
CA LYS A 167 -16.45 25.81 12.77
C LYS A 167 -16.53 26.50 11.40
N LYS A 168 -16.13 25.80 10.33
CA LYS A 168 -16.20 26.27 8.94
C LYS A 168 -17.49 25.86 8.22
N ASP A 169 -18.45 25.31 8.96
CA ASP A 169 -19.73 24.81 8.43
C ASP A 169 -19.57 23.77 7.30
N LEU A 170 -18.51 22.96 7.37
CA LEU A 170 -18.24 21.91 6.37
C LEU A 170 -18.89 20.58 6.71
N LEU A 171 -19.38 20.42 7.95
CA LEU A 171 -20.04 19.21 8.44
C LEU A 171 -20.93 19.54 9.63
N TYR A 172 -21.95 18.70 9.82
CA TYR A 172 -22.77 18.69 11.02
C TYR A 172 -22.31 17.55 11.96
N CYS A 173 -22.05 17.88 13.22
CA CYS A 173 -21.74 16.91 14.27
C CYS A 173 -22.01 17.54 15.65
N GLU A 174 -22.66 16.80 16.55
CA GLU A 174 -22.94 17.26 17.90
C GLU A 174 -21.65 17.50 18.70
N ASP A 175 -21.63 18.55 19.53
CA ASP A 175 -20.44 18.88 20.33
C ASP A 175 -20.06 17.77 21.29
N LYS A 176 -21.05 17.10 21.90
CA LYS A 176 -20.82 15.94 22.77
C LYS A 176 -20.08 14.80 22.06
N VAL A 177 -20.36 14.57 20.78
CA VAL A 177 -19.69 13.55 19.94
C VAL A 177 -18.24 13.98 19.66
N LEU A 178 -18.01 15.26 19.37
CA LEU A 178 -16.67 15.80 19.12
C LEU A 178 -15.80 15.83 20.38
N GLU A 179 -16.38 16.16 21.53
CA GLU A 179 -15.68 16.18 22.82
C GLU A 179 -15.17 14.80 23.22
N LYS A 180 -15.99 13.77 22.99
CA LYS A 180 -15.69 12.36 23.30
C LYS A 180 -15.05 11.61 22.13
N TYR A 181 -14.61 12.30 21.08
CA TYR A 181 -14.07 11.64 19.90
C TYR A 181 -12.86 10.75 20.24
N ASN A 182 -12.98 9.47 19.92
CA ASN A 182 -11.91 8.46 20.02
C ASN A 182 -11.97 7.49 18.82
N GLY A 183 -12.18 8.05 17.63
CA GLY A 183 -12.43 7.30 16.40
C GLY A 183 -11.18 6.74 15.71
N VAL A 184 -9.98 7.06 16.19
CA VAL A 184 -8.74 6.45 15.72
C VAL A 184 -8.40 5.28 16.63
N ASP A 185 -8.37 4.08 16.07
CA ASP A 185 -7.91 2.88 16.77
C ASP A 185 -6.57 2.37 16.24
N VAL A 186 -5.79 1.69 17.07
CA VAL A 186 -4.51 1.09 16.69
C VAL A 186 -4.43 -0.37 17.15
N ASP A 187 -3.90 -1.23 16.27
CA ASP A 187 -3.58 -2.62 16.58
C ASP A 187 -2.18 -2.98 16.08
N ASN A 188 -1.29 -3.36 17.01
CA ASN A 188 0.06 -3.78 16.68
C ASN A 188 0.02 -5.18 16.03
N LEU A 189 0.72 -5.35 14.91
CA LEU A 189 0.75 -6.63 14.19
C LEU A 189 1.41 -7.75 15.00
N TYR A 190 2.46 -7.44 15.77
CA TYR A 190 3.17 -8.41 16.59
C TYR A 190 2.53 -8.58 17.98
N HIS A 191 1.93 -7.51 18.50
CA HIS A 191 1.34 -7.45 19.84
C HIS A 191 -0.14 -7.08 19.77
N SER A 192 -0.90 -7.93 19.10
CA SER A 192 -2.33 -7.74 18.84
C SER A 192 -3.12 -7.59 20.14
N LYS A 193 -4.09 -6.66 20.17
CA LYS A 193 -5.02 -6.53 21.32
C LYS A 193 -5.72 -7.84 21.68
N ARG A 194 -6.10 -8.62 20.66
CA ARG A 194 -6.75 -9.93 20.84
C ARG A 194 -5.85 -10.98 21.50
N HIS A 195 -4.52 -10.83 21.36
CA HIS A 195 -3.53 -11.73 21.95
C HIS A 195 -2.87 -11.15 23.21
N LYS A 196 -3.25 -9.94 23.63
CA LYS A 196 -2.70 -9.27 24.83
C LYS A 196 -2.92 -10.11 26.10
N LYS A 197 -4.04 -10.84 26.18
CA LYS A 197 -4.32 -11.79 27.28
C LYS A 197 -3.32 -12.94 27.39
N LYS A 198 -2.62 -13.29 26.31
CA LYS A 198 -1.65 -14.41 26.27
C LYS A 198 -0.20 -13.94 26.44
N ASN A 199 0.02 -12.62 26.56
CA ASN A 199 1.33 -11.97 26.61
C ASN A 199 2.35 -12.47 25.56
N LYS A 200 1.86 -12.97 24.42
CA LYS A 200 2.67 -13.63 23.39
C LYS A 200 2.87 -12.71 22.19
N ARG A 201 4.13 -12.43 21.87
CA ARG A 201 4.52 -11.81 20.60
C ARG A 201 4.27 -12.80 19.46
N LEU A 202 3.55 -12.38 18.43
CA LEU A 202 3.38 -13.19 17.23
C LEU A 202 4.72 -13.34 16.49
N SER A 203 4.97 -14.55 15.98
CA SER A 203 6.07 -14.80 15.05
C SER A 203 5.86 -13.99 13.76
N LYS A 204 6.94 -13.83 12.98
CA LYS A 204 6.88 -13.14 11.68
C LYS A 204 5.80 -13.76 10.77
N ILE A 205 5.73 -15.09 10.74
CA ILE A 205 4.79 -15.83 9.88
C ILE A 205 3.35 -15.59 10.33
N GLU A 206 3.08 -15.64 11.64
CA GLU A 206 1.74 -15.35 12.19
C GLU A 206 1.32 -13.90 11.93
N ALA A 207 2.21 -12.93 12.15
CA ALA A 207 1.95 -11.52 11.88
C ALA A 207 1.69 -11.27 10.38
N GLN A 208 2.43 -11.94 9.49
CA GLN A 208 2.21 -11.88 8.04
C GLN A 208 0.88 -12.50 7.63
N ARG A 209 0.47 -13.63 8.22
CA ARG A 209 -0.86 -14.23 7.99
C ARG A 209 -1.98 -13.29 8.45
N LYS A 210 -1.83 -12.68 9.63
CA LYS A 210 -2.77 -11.68 10.15
C LYS A 210 -2.86 -10.48 9.21
N LEU A 211 -1.72 -9.96 8.74
CA LEU A 211 -1.65 -8.91 7.73
C LEU A 211 -2.43 -9.33 6.47
N MET A 212 -2.15 -10.51 5.90
CA MET A 212 -2.83 -10.99 4.70
C MET A 212 -4.34 -11.14 4.86
N TYR A 213 -4.80 -11.65 6.01
CA TYR A 213 -6.21 -11.75 6.32
C TYR A 213 -6.86 -10.35 6.41
N TYR A 214 -6.21 -9.43 7.11
CA TYR A 214 -6.64 -8.05 7.24
C TYR A 214 -6.76 -7.39 5.86
N LEU A 215 -5.72 -7.48 5.04
CA LEU A 215 -5.72 -6.92 3.68
C LEU A 215 -6.79 -7.54 2.80
N SER A 216 -6.96 -8.85 2.85
CA SER A 216 -8.03 -9.51 2.09
C SER A 216 -9.37 -8.93 2.49
N LYS A 217 -9.68 -8.82 3.78
CA LYS A 217 -10.94 -8.26 4.27
C LYS A 217 -11.23 -6.86 3.72
N TYR A 218 -10.26 -5.96 3.69
CA TYR A 218 -10.51 -4.54 3.34
C TYR A 218 -10.28 -4.22 1.86
N VAL A 219 -9.42 -4.97 1.18
CA VAL A 219 -9.19 -4.80 -0.26
C VAL A 219 -10.27 -5.49 -1.08
N THR A 220 -10.87 -6.59 -0.60
CA THR A 220 -11.91 -7.32 -1.38
C THR A 220 -13.29 -6.69 -1.26
N LYS A 221 -13.66 -6.17 -0.09
CA LYS A 221 -14.98 -5.57 0.18
C LYS A 221 -15.28 -4.30 -0.62
N ASN A 222 -14.25 -3.60 -1.08
CA ASN A 222 -14.44 -2.39 -1.85
C ASN A 222 -14.90 -2.70 -3.27
N GLU A 223 -15.85 -1.91 -3.74
CA GLU A 223 -16.15 -1.76 -5.15
C GLU A 223 -14.87 -1.47 -5.93
N THR A 224 -14.79 -2.02 -7.13
CA THR A 224 -13.60 -1.87 -7.97
C THR A 224 -13.43 -0.43 -8.46
N LYS A 225 -14.49 0.38 -8.48
CA LYS A 225 -14.50 1.77 -8.94
C LYS A 225 -14.94 2.71 -7.83
N SER A 226 -14.32 3.89 -7.73
CA SER A 226 -14.69 4.93 -6.77
C SER A 226 -14.46 6.32 -7.33
N LYS A 227 -15.27 7.31 -6.92
CA LYS A 227 -15.10 8.72 -7.31
C LYS A 227 -13.87 9.38 -6.67
N LYS A 228 -13.34 8.80 -5.59
CA LYS A 228 -12.13 9.23 -4.89
C LYS A 228 -11.10 8.11 -4.85
N LEU A 229 -9.86 8.42 -4.49
CA LEU A 229 -8.77 7.45 -4.42
C LEU A 229 -9.08 6.38 -3.36
N PRO A 230 -9.31 5.11 -3.74
CA PRO A 230 -9.69 4.08 -2.77
C PRO A 230 -8.49 3.58 -1.95
N TRP A 231 -7.27 4.03 -2.28
CA TRP A 231 -6.05 3.80 -1.52
C TRP A 231 -4.98 4.83 -1.88
N HIS A 232 -4.00 5.02 -1.00
CA HIS A 232 -2.79 5.80 -1.25
C HIS A 232 -1.63 5.34 -0.36
N CYS A 233 -0.40 5.77 -0.65
CA CYS A 233 0.76 5.49 0.20
C CYS A 233 1.78 6.63 0.18
N SER A 234 2.71 6.63 1.12
CA SER A 234 3.87 7.52 1.12
C SER A 234 4.81 7.22 -0.05
N ARG A 235 5.71 8.17 -0.35
CA ARG A 235 6.57 8.11 -1.54
C ARG A 235 7.53 6.91 -1.52
N ASP A 236 8.10 6.62 -0.36
CA ASP A 236 8.96 5.46 -0.12
C ASP A 236 8.23 4.14 -0.39
N ILE A 237 7.01 3.98 0.11
CA ILE A 237 6.20 2.78 -0.13
C ILE A 237 5.79 2.67 -1.60
N SER A 238 5.43 3.81 -2.24
CA SER A 238 5.16 3.87 -3.67
C SER A 238 6.37 3.47 -4.52
N ALA A 239 7.58 3.72 -4.03
CA ALA A 239 8.84 3.42 -4.72
C ALA A 239 9.32 1.96 -4.55
N LEU A 240 8.76 1.17 -3.63
CA LEU A 240 9.14 -0.24 -3.49
C LEU A 240 8.92 -1.06 -4.77
N PHE A 241 9.77 -2.03 -5.04
CA PHE A 241 9.51 -3.06 -6.04
C PHE A 241 8.53 -4.10 -5.49
N ILE A 242 7.72 -4.68 -6.38
CA ILE A 242 6.69 -5.67 -6.03
C ILE A 242 6.99 -7.08 -6.55
N SER A 243 7.97 -7.21 -7.45
CA SER A 243 8.32 -8.47 -8.10
C SER A 243 9.79 -8.51 -8.49
N VAL A 244 10.34 -9.72 -8.56
CA VAL A 244 11.63 -10.05 -9.18
C VAL A 244 11.38 -10.58 -10.57
N ASN A 245 12.28 -10.23 -11.47
CA ASN A 245 12.30 -10.69 -12.84
C ASN A 245 13.54 -11.60 -13.00
N TYR A 246 13.29 -12.89 -13.24
CA TYR A 246 14.33 -13.90 -13.42
C TYR A 246 14.68 -14.05 -14.90
N SER A 247 15.99 -14.15 -15.17
CA SER A 247 16.55 -14.48 -16.48
C SER A 247 16.69 -16.00 -16.68
N GLU A 248 16.99 -16.41 -17.91
CA GLU A 248 17.05 -17.81 -18.36
C GLU A 248 17.83 -18.78 -17.45
N TYR A 249 18.97 -18.35 -16.89
CA TYR A 249 19.77 -19.20 -15.99
C TYR A 249 19.12 -19.51 -14.62
N SER A 250 18.15 -18.71 -14.17
CA SER A 250 17.48 -18.89 -12.88
C SER A 250 16.10 -19.54 -13.02
N GLU A 251 15.71 -19.96 -14.23
CA GLU A 251 14.40 -20.52 -14.53
C GLU A 251 14.18 -21.87 -13.82
N ASN A 252 15.22 -22.70 -13.70
CA ASN A 252 15.13 -24.03 -13.11
C ASN A 252 14.67 -24.02 -11.64
N GLU A 253 15.12 -23.05 -10.83
CA GLU A 253 14.71 -22.97 -9.41
C GLU A 253 13.26 -22.50 -9.25
N ILE A 254 12.81 -21.66 -10.18
CA ILE A 254 11.48 -21.09 -10.17
C ILE A 254 10.47 -22.08 -10.75
N PHE A 255 10.85 -22.81 -11.78
CA PHE A 255 10.08 -23.90 -12.36
C PHE A 255 9.81 -25.00 -11.33
N LYS A 256 10.81 -25.34 -10.50
CA LYS A 256 10.66 -26.28 -9.37
C LYS A 256 9.53 -25.92 -8.42
N LEU A 257 9.28 -24.63 -8.16
CA LEU A 257 8.15 -24.21 -7.31
C LEU A 257 6.79 -24.62 -7.89
N VAL A 258 6.69 -24.71 -9.21
CA VAL A 258 5.46 -25.13 -9.91
C VAL A 258 5.42 -26.65 -10.07
N SER A 259 6.52 -27.26 -10.52
CA SER A 259 6.57 -28.71 -10.79
C SER A 259 6.47 -29.56 -9.53
N ASP A 260 7.10 -29.12 -8.43
CA ASP A 260 7.19 -29.93 -7.21
C ASP A 260 5.91 -29.85 -6.37
N ASN A 261 5.00 -28.91 -6.68
CA ASN A 261 3.79 -28.65 -5.90
C ASN A 261 2.56 -28.38 -6.79
N PRO A 262 2.22 -29.24 -7.76
CA PRO A 262 1.20 -28.95 -8.77
C PRO A 262 -0.18 -28.68 -8.16
N GLU A 263 -0.55 -29.39 -7.09
CA GLU A 263 -1.82 -29.21 -6.39
C GLU A 263 -1.91 -27.86 -5.63
N ALA A 264 -0.75 -27.30 -5.26
CA ALA A 264 -0.66 -26.03 -4.55
C ALA A 264 -0.53 -24.83 -5.51
N VAL A 265 -0.67 -25.05 -6.83
CA VAL A 265 -0.57 -24.03 -7.86
C VAL A 265 -1.80 -24.05 -8.77
N LYS A 266 -2.45 -22.90 -8.94
CA LYS A 266 -3.49 -22.70 -9.95
C LYS A 266 -2.89 -22.03 -11.18
N SER A 267 -2.88 -22.74 -12.30
CA SER A 267 -2.30 -22.27 -13.56
C SER A 267 -3.38 -21.76 -14.51
N PHE A 268 -3.08 -20.66 -15.19
CA PHE A 268 -3.91 -20.07 -16.24
C PHE A 268 -3.02 -19.85 -17.45
N HIS A 269 -3.41 -20.41 -18.59
CA HIS A 269 -2.62 -20.35 -19.82
C HIS A 269 -3.31 -19.49 -20.86
N ASN A 270 -2.51 -18.68 -21.53
CA ASN A 270 -2.86 -17.89 -22.70
C ASN A 270 -1.77 -18.08 -23.75
N GLU A 271 -2.07 -17.76 -25.00
CA GLU A 271 -1.11 -17.75 -26.12
C GLU A 271 0.21 -17.04 -25.75
N TYR A 272 0.13 -15.89 -25.07
CA TYR A 272 1.28 -15.01 -24.82
C TYR A 272 1.94 -15.20 -23.45
N PHE A 273 1.25 -15.80 -22.47
CA PHE A 273 1.75 -15.91 -21.10
C PHE A 273 1.08 -17.06 -20.33
N SER A 274 1.77 -17.56 -19.30
CA SER A 274 1.20 -18.44 -18.28
C SER A 274 1.23 -17.74 -16.93
N PHE A 275 0.15 -17.81 -16.17
CA PHE A 275 0.08 -17.29 -14.81
C PHE A 275 -0.12 -18.43 -13.82
N HIS A 276 0.77 -18.50 -12.83
CA HIS A 276 0.77 -19.53 -11.79
C HIS A 276 0.51 -18.86 -10.44
N TYR A 277 -0.70 -19.05 -9.91
CA TYR A 277 -1.11 -18.56 -8.61
C TYR A 277 -0.77 -19.56 -7.52
N PHE A 278 -0.02 -19.14 -6.51
CA PHE A 278 0.36 -19.99 -5.40
C PHE A 278 -0.72 -20.01 -4.32
N LEU A 279 -1.15 -21.21 -3.93
CA LEU A 279 -2.00 -21.45 -2.76
C LEU A 279 -1.20 -21.46 -1.45
N PHE A 280 0.13 -21.38 -1.55
CA PHE A 280 1.07 -21.28 -0.46
C PHE A 280 1.87 -19.96 -0.52
N THR A 281 2.63 -19.69 0.54
CA THR A 281 3.58 -18.56 0.57
C THR A 281 4.98 -19.10 0.22
N PRO A 282 5.60 -18.66 -0.89
CA PRO A 282 6.94 -19.13 -1.24
C PRO A 282 7.96 -18.71 -0.19
N GLU A 283 9.02 -19.50 -0.05
CA GLU A 283 10.09 -19.25 0.90
C GLU A 283 10.79 -17.89 0.66
N GLU A 284 11.33 -17.30 1.73
CA GLU A 284 12.00 -16.00 1.66
C GLU A 284 13.27 -16.00 0.81
N LYS A 285 13.90 -17.17 0.58
CA LYS A 285 15.11 -17.30 -0.24
C LYS A 285 14.89 -16.77 -1.67
N TYR A 286 13.69 -16.96 -2.23
CA TYR A 286 13.33 -16.46 -3.56
C TYR A 286 13.10 -14.95 -3.62
N PHE A 287 13.15 -14.25 -2.49
CA PHE A 287 12.92 -12.81 -2.39
C PHE A 287 14.09 -12.05 -1.77
N VAL A 288 15.26 -12.67 -1.61
CA VAL A 288 16.44 -12.03 -1.01
C VAL A 288 16.83 -10.76 -1.77
N SER A 289 17.02 -10.87 -3.09
CA SER A 289 17.36 -9.72 -3.95
C SER A 289 16.30 -8.61 -3.93
N LEU A 290 15.01 -8.99 -3.91
CA LEU A 290 13.89 -8.04 -3.80
C LEU A 290 13.92 -7.30 -2.47
N ASN A 291 14.17 -8.01 -1.38
CA ASN A 291 14.24 -7.43 -0.05
C ASN A 291 15.44 -6.46 0.02
N GLU A 292 16.62 -6.86 -0.46
CA GLU A 292 17.80 -6.01 -0.48
C GLU A 292 17.61 -4.72 -1.27
N ILE A 293 17.06 -4.80 -2.49
CA ILE A 293 16.81 -3.59 -3.29
C ILE A 293 15.74 -2.71 -2.65
N ASN A 294 14.72 -3.30 -2.01
CA ASN A 294 13.70 -2.56 -1.28
C ASN A 294 14.23 -1.90 0.00
N GLU A 295 15.20 -2.51 0.68
CA GLU A 295 15.93 -1.86 1.79
C GLU A 295 16.69 -0.63 1.28
N LYS A 296 17.39 -0.73 0.15
CA LYS A 296 18.08 0.43 -0.45
C LYS A 296 17.10 1.56 -0.81
N VAL A 297 15.95 1.21 -1.42
CA VAL A 297 14.87 2.18 -1.70
C VAL A 297 14.35 2.81 -0.43
N TYR A 298 14.10 2.01 0.61
CA TYR A 298 13.58 2.51 1.88
C TYR A 298 14.57 3.44 2.56
N GLN A 299 15.84 3.03 2.62
CA GLN A 299 16.93 3.83 3.17
C GLN A 299 17.02 5.16 2.46
N TYR A 300 17.04 5.21 1.11
CA TYR A 300 17.09 6.44 0.32
C TYR A 300 16.09 7.52 0.77
N TYR A 301 14.88 7.14 1.20
CA TYR A 301 13.88 8.10 1.68
C TYR A 301 13.97 8.45 3.17
N ASN A 302 14.68 7.65 3.96
CA ASN A 302 14.70 7.72 5.42
C ASN A 302 16.11 7.94 5.98
N GLN A 303 17.08 8.44 5.19
CA GLN A 303 18.46 8.72 5.65
C GLN A 303 18.58 9.93 6.60
N ASN A 304 17.46 10.54 6.99
CA ASN A 304 17.38 11.67 7.92
C ASN A 304 16.39 11.35 9.04
#